data_AF-K2AP22-F1
#
_entry.id   AF-K2AP22-F1
#
_cell.length_a   1.000
_cell.length_b   1.000
_cell.length_c   1.000
_cell.angle_alpha   90.00
_cell.angle_beta   90.00
_cell.angle_gamma   90.00
#
_symmetry.space_group_name_H-M   'P 1'
#
loop_
_entity.id
_entity.type
_entity.pdbx_description
1 polymer ?
#
loop_
_entity_poly.entity_id
_entity_poly.type
_entity_poly.pdbx_seq_one_letter_code
_entity_poly.pdbx_strand_id
1 'polypeptide(L)'
;MKFPHNLRNIYRIVVVITIIICFTMLTVRVGNMHLQEKIQGTKTKSNSNRSSTNQYLISAIEHKNNYQNRADKKEFDAARDSILASLEADSKNPFAIRLLQELNTQDINQTEEEIQKIIKILEVRPDYAAAWISLGILYEQIDEVDLAKYAKEKAKALNSNL
;
A
#
# COMPACT_ATOMS: atom_id res chain seq x y z
N MET A 1 2.95 80.57 -15.58
CA MET A 1 4.22 79.83 -15.49
C MET A 1 4.38 78.92 -16.72
N LYS A 2 5.22 79.29 -17.69
CA LYS A 2 5.54 78.47 -18.88
C LYS A 2 6.64 77.47 -18.49
N PHE A 3 6.28 76.20 -18.27
CA PHE A 3 7.27 75.14 -18.09
C PHE A 3 8.11 74.99 -19.38
N PRO A 4 9.46 74.94 -19.29
CA PRO A 4 10.31 74.84 -20.47
C PRO A 4 9.98 73.56 -21.23
N HIS A 5 9.88 73.66 -22.56
CA HIS A 5 9.44 72.59 -23.48
C HIS A 5 10.19 71.26 -23.25
N ASN A 6 11.43 71.32 -22.77
CA ASN A 6 12.27 70.16 -22.44
C ASN A 6 11.76 69.34 -21.25
N LEU A 7 11.11 69.95 -20.25
CA LEU A 7 10.65 69.24 -19.04
C LEU A 7 9.49 68.29 -19.34
N ARG A 8 8.63 68.65 -20.30
CA ARG A 8 7.51 67.81 -20.76
C ARG A 8 7.99 66.59 -21.54
N ASN A 9 9.06 66.74 -22.32
CA ASN A 9 9.67 65.62 -23.03
C ASN A 9 10.40 64.66 -22.08
N ILE A 10 11.13 65.19 -21.08
CA ILE A 10 11.77 64.38 -20.04
C ILE A 10 10.72 63.58 -19.27
N TYR A 11 9.60 64.20 -18.87
CA TYR A 11 8.51 63.51 -18.19
C TYR A 11 7.90 62.38 -19.03
N ARG A 12 7.69 62.61 -20.34
CA ARG A 12 7.21 61.56 -21.26
C ARG A 12 8.19 60.39 -21.37
N ILE A 13 9.49 60.65 -21.43
CA ILE A 13 10.53 59.60 -21.51
C ILE A 13 10.52 58.76 -20.22
N VAL A 14 10.45 59.40 -19.05
CA VAL A 14 10.42 58.69 -17.76
C VAL A 14 9.18 57.80 -17.64
N VAL A 15 8.00 58.27 -18.05
CA VAL A 15 6.76 57.48 -18.03
C VAL A 15 6.83 56.28 -18.97
N VAL A 16 7.44 56.42 -20.15
CA VAL A 16 7.60 55.29 -21.08
C VAL A 16 8.55 54.24 -20.51
N ILE A 17 9.64 54.65 -19.87
CA ILE A 17 10.61 53.73 -19.24
C ILE A 17 9.97 52.96 -18.08
N THR A 18 9.15 53.61 -17.24
CA THR A 18 8.47 52.92 -16.13
C THR A 18 7.44 51.91 -16.63
N ILE A 19 6.72 52.21 -17.72
CA ILE A 19 5.78 51.27 -18.35
C ILE A 19 6.53 50.06 -18.91
N ILE A 20 7.67 50.26 -19.59
CA ILE A 20 8.47 49.17 -20.15
C ILE A 20 9.01 48.27 -19.03
N ILE A 21 9.52 48.84 -17.94
CA ILE A 21 10.01 48.07 -16.78
C ILE A 21 8.87 47.28 -16.12
N CYS A 22 7.67 47.86 -16.03
CA CYS A 22 6.50 47.17 -15.50
C CYS A 22 6.08 46.00 -16.40
N PHE A 23 6.14 46.19 -17.72
CA PHE A 23 5.81 45.16 -18.70
C PHE A 23 6.81 44.00 -18.69
N THR A 24 8.11 44.28 -18.56
CA THR A 24 9.14 43.23 -18.46
C THR A 24 9.06 42.47 -17.13
N MET A 25 8.74 43.15 -16.03
CA MET A 25 8.46 42.48 -14.75
C MET A 25 7.23 41.56 -14.83
N LEU A 26 6.19 41.99 -15.55
CA LEU A 26 4.97 41.20 -15.75
C LEU A 26 5.23 39.95 -16.60
N THR A 27 5.99 40.05 -17.69
CA THR A 27 6.33 38.88 -18.52
C THR A 27 7.22 37.88 -17.79
N VAL A 28 8.18 38.34 -16.97
CA VAL A 28 9.00 37.47 -16.10
C VAL A 28 8.13 36.77 -15.05
N ARG A 29 7.14 37.47 -14.47
CA ARG A 29 6.22 36.89 -13.49
C ARG A 29 5.34 35.79 -14.10
N VAL A 30 4.79 36.02 -15.30
CA VAL A 30 3.96 35.03 -16.01
C VAL A 30 4.78 33.82 -16.47
N GLY A 31 6.02 34.04 -16.95
CA GLY A 31 6.94 32.96 -17.30
C GLY A 31 7.30 32.06 -16.11
N ASN A 32 7.56 32.66 -14.93
CA ASN A 32 7.79 31.90 -13.70
C ASN A 32 6.54 31.17 -13.21
N MET A 33 5.33 31.67 -13.48
CA MET A 33 4.07 31.03 -13.10
C MET A 33 3.81 29.74 -13.92
N HIS A 34 4.07 29.76 -15.23
CA HIS A 34 3.99 28.56 -16.08
C HIS A 34 5.10 27.54 -15.80
N LEU A 35 6.27 27.98 -15.34
CA LEU A 35 7.34 27.06 -14.94
C LEU A 35 7.03 26.36 -13.61
N GLN A 36 6.33 27.02 -12.69
CA GLN A 36 5.92 26.42 -11.41
C GLN A 36 4.91 25.27 -11.61
N GLU A 37 4.02 25.35 -12.58
CA GLU A 37 3.03 24.29 -12.86
C GLU A 37 3.71 23.00 -13.38
N LYS A 38 4.72 23.15 -14.26
CA LYS A 38 5.50 22.00 -14.79
C LYS A 38 6.45 21.40 -13.75
N ILE A 39 6.95 22.20 -12.81
CA ILE A 39 7.81 21.76 -11.70
C ILE A 39 6.98 21.16 -10.54
N GLN A 40 5.78 21.68 -10.25
CA GLN A 40 4.88 21.11 -9.24
C GLN A 40 4.32 19.76 -9.66
N GLY A 41 3.99 19.55 -10.94
CA GLY A 41 3.54 18.24 -11.45
C GLY A 41 4.59 17.12 -11.36
N THR A 42 5.88 17.46 -11.25
CA THR A 42 7.00 16.49 -11.23
C THR A 42 7.73 16.39 -9.89
N LYS A 43 7.71 17.43 -9.03
CA LYS A 43 8.36 17.39 -7.70
C LYS A 43 7.43 17.10 -6.52
N THR A 44 6.11 17.16 -6.67
CA THR A 44 5.18 16.91 -5.54
C THR A 44 4.69 15.45 -5.46
N LYS A 45 4.41 14.78 -6.58
CA LYS A 45 4.00 13.36 -6.60
C LYS A 45 5.06 12.41 -6.03
N SER A 46 6.33 12.61 -6.37
CA SER A 46 7.40 11.68 -5.93
C SER A 46 7.70 11.76 -4.42
N ASN A 47 7.54 12.92 -3.79
CA ASN A 47 7.87 13.10 -2.37
C ASN A 47 6.67 12.76 -1.47
N SER A 48 5.45 13.10 -1.93
CA SER A 48 4.21 12.66 -1.29
C SER A 48 4.05 11.15 -1.33
N ASN A 49 4.26 10.51 -2.49
CA ASN A 49 4.15 9.05 -2.59
C ASN A 49 5.18 8.33 -1.74
N ARG A 50 6.46 8.77 -1.73
CA ARG A 50 7.46 8.12 -0.86
C ARG A 50 7.13 8.27 0.63
N SER A 51 6.60 9.42 1.05
CA SER A 51 6.18 9.63 2.43
C SER A 51 4.99 8.74 2.81
N SER A 52 3.99 8.59 1.94
CA SER A 52 2.85 7.71 2.19
C SER A 52 3.24 6.22 2.11
N THR A 53 4.08 5.83 1.15
CA THR A 53 4.62 4.48 1.02
C THR A 53 5.41 4.07 2.26
N ASN A 54 6.24 4.97 2.81
CA ASN A 54 6.97 4.74 4.05
C ASN A 54 6.02 4.59 5.24
N GLN A 55 4.94 5.38 5.30
CA GLN A 55 3.93 5.26 6.36
C GLN A 55 3.22 3.90 6.32
N TYR A 56 2.78 3.46 5.13
CA TYR A 56 2.14 2.16 4.96
C TYR A 56 3.07 0.99 5.37
N LEU A 57 4.37 1.08 5.06
CA LEU A 57 5.34 0.08 5.50
C LEU A 57 5.52 0.05 7.02
N ILE A 58 5.54 1.21 7.69
CA ILE A 58 5.65 1.28 9.15
C ILE A 58 4.42 0.61 9.79
N SER A 59 3.21 0.96 9.33
CA SER A 59 1.97 0.34 9.81
C SER A 59 1.95 -1.17 9.54
N ALA A 60 2.39 -1.62 8.36
CA ALA A 60 2.50 -3.04 8.05
C ALA A 60 3.40 -3.81 9.02
N ILE A 61 4.58 -3.24 9.34
CA ILE A 61 5.52 -3.84 10.28
C ILE A 61 4.93 -3.89 11.69
N GLU A 62 4.24 -2.81 12.12
CA GLU A 62 3.59 -2.76 13.42
C GLU A 62 2.52 -3.85 13.57
N HIS A 63 1.60 -3.93 12.60
CA HIS A 63 0.55 -4.95 12.58
C HIS A 63 1.14 -6.36 12.51
N LYS A 64 2.18 -6.57 11.71
CA LYS A 64 2.85 -7.87 11.65
C LYS A 64 3.49 -8.26 12.99
N ASN A 65 4.15 -7.33 13.68
CA ASN A 65 4.73 -7.59 14.99
C ASN A 65 3.62 -7.92 16.02
N ASN A 66 2.48 -7.23 15.97
CA ASN A 66 1.33 -7.53 16.82
C ASN A 66 0.75 -8.91 16.54
N TYR A 67 0.62 -9.27 15.25
CA TYR A 67 0.22 -10.61 14.83
C TYR A 67 1.18 -11.68 15.35
N GLN A 68 2.50 -11.47 15.27
CA GLN A 68 3.49 -12.40 15.83
C GLN A 68 3.36 -12.59 17.34
N ASN A 69 3.00 -11.53 18.07
CA ASN A 69 2.85 -11.58 19.53
C ASN A 69 1.54 -12.20 19.99
N ARG A 70 0.45 -12.04 19.23
CA ARG A 70 -0.92 -12.39 19.66
C ARG A 70 -1.61 -13.47 18.82
N ALA A 71 -1.03 -13.85 17.68
CA ALA A 71 -1.64 -14.69 16.65
C ALA A 71 -3.05 -14.22 16.24
N ASP A 72 -3.28 -12.89 16.26
CA ASP A 72 -4.58 -12.31 15.93
C ASP A 72 -4.74 -12.14 14.42
N LYS A 73 -5.72 -12.84 13.84
CA LYS A 73 -6.05 -12.77 12.41
C LYS A 73 -6.37 -11.34 11.95
N LYS A 74 -6.93 -10.50 12.82
CA LYS A 74 -7.20 -9.10 12.48
C LYS A 74 -5.93 -8.30 12.22
N GLU A 75 -4.89 -8.54 13.01
CA GLU A 75 -3.58 -7.88 12.83
C GLU A 75 -2.88 -8.41 11.59
N PHE A 76 -3.06 -9.69 11.26
CA PHE A 76 -2.57 -10.26 10.02
C PHE A 76 -3.20 -9.62 8.78
N ASP A 77 -4.53 -9.47 8.78
CA ASP A 77 -5.26 -8.82 7.70
C ASP A 77 -4.86 -7.33 7.59
N ALA A 78 -4.76 -6.62 8.72
CA ALA A 78 -4.31 -5.23 8.73
C ALA A 78 -2.86 -5.05 8.22
N ALA A 79 -1.97 -5.99 8.54
CA ALA A 79 -0.61 -6.01 8.00
C ALA A 79 -0.64 -6.19 6.47
N ARG A 80 -1.43 -7.13 5.97
CA ARG A 80 -1.59 -7.38 4.53
C ARG A 80 -2.17 -6.17 3.81
N ASP A 81 -3.22 -5.56 4.33
CA ASP A 81 -3.85 -4.37 3.76
C ASP A 81 -2.86 -3.20 3.66
N SER A 82 -2.06 -2.99 4.71
CA SER A 82 -1.03 -1.96 4.73
C SER A 82 0.07 -2.21 3.68
N ILE A 83 0.46 -3.48 3.48
CA ILE A 83 1.43 -3.85 2.44
C ILE A 83 0.84 -3.59 1.05
N LEU A 84 -0.42 -3.96 0.83
CA LEU A 84 -1.11 -3.75 -0.45
C LEU A 84 -1.23 -2.25 -0.76
N ALA A 85 -1.60 -1.42 0.21
CA ALA A 85 -1.62 0.04 0.05
C ALA A 85 -0.23 0.60 -0.33
N SER A 86 0.84 0.04 0.24
CA SER A 86 2.22 0.40 -0.16
C SER A 86 2.51 0.06 -1.62
N LEU A 87 2.06 -1.11 -2.09
CA LEU A 87 2.21 -1.57 -3.48
C LEU A 87 1.29 -0.83 -4.46
N GLU A 88 0.13 -0.35 -4.03
CA GLU A 88 -0.71 0.54 -4.84
C GLU A 88 -0.01 1.88 -5.10
N ALA A 89 0.67 2.43 -4.09
CA ALA A 89 1.42 3.68 -4.21
C ALA A 89 2.73 3.52 -4.99
N ASP A 90 3.43 2.39 -4.81
CA ASP A 90 4.64 2.00 -5.54
C ASP A 90 4.69 0.48 -5.76
N SER A 91 4.17 0.05 -6.90
CA SER A 91 4.08 -1.37 -7.30
C SER A 91 5.40 -2.13 -7.35
N LYS A 92 6.54 -1.42 -7.41
CA LYS A 92 7.88 -2.03 -7.48
C LYS A 92 8.66 -1.85 -6.19
N ASN A 93 8.02 -1.44 -5.10
CA ASN A 93 8.68 -1.27 -3.83
C ASN A 93 9.23 -2.63 -3.33
N PRO A 94 10.57 -2.80 -3.27
CA PRO A 94 11.17 -4.08 -2.92
C PRO A 94 10.92 -4.47 -1.45
N PHE A 95 10.72 -3.49 -0.56
CA PHE A 95 10.41 -3.76 0.85
C PHE A 95 9.00 -4.28 1.04
N ALA A 96 8.03 -3.71 0.33
CA ALA A 96 6.64 -4.16 0.37
C ALA A 96 6.48 -5.56 -0.21
N ILE A 97 7.13 -5.84 -1.35
CA ILE A 97 7.16 -7.18 -1.98
C ILE A 97 7.76 -8.20 -1.01
N ARG A 98 8.93 -7.90 -0.42
CA ARG A 98 9.58 -8.79 0.55
C ARG A 98 8.70 -9.05 1.77
N LEU A 99 8.05 -8.01 2.29
CA LEU A 99 7.19 -8.13 3.47
C LEU A 99 5.94 -8.97 3.17
N LEU A 100 5.35 -8.84 1.97
CA LEU A 100 4.24 -9.68 1.53
C LEU A 100 4.66 -11.15 1.45
N GLN A 101 5.82 -11.42 0.83
CA GLN A 101 6.36 -12.77 0.74
C GLN A 101 6.56 -13.37 2.13
N GLU A 102 7.19 -12.63 3.04
CA GLU A 102 7.44 -13.08 4.41
C GLU A 102 6.13 -13.36 5.17
N LEU A 103 5.12 -12.49 5.00
CA LEU A 103 3.81 -12.65 5.63
C LEU A 103 3.10 -13.91 5.11
N ASN A 104 3.15 -14.16 3.80
CA ASN A 104 2.55 -15.35 3.19
C ASN A 104 3.26 -16.64 3.60
N THR A 105 4.60 -16.65 3.66
CA THR A 105 5.35 -17.81 4.16
C THR A 105 4.98 -18.13 5.61
N GLN A 106 4.79 -17.09 6.44
CA GLN A 106 4.37 -17.29 7.82
C GLN A 106 2.97 -17.90 7.93
N ASP A 107 2.03 -17.48 7.08
CA ASP A 107 0.65 -18.03 7.02
C ASP A 107 0.65 -19.52 6.68
N ILE A 108 1.45 -19.91 5.67
CA ILE A 108 1.60 -21.29 5.24
C ILE A 108 2.17 -22.14 6.39
N ASN A 109 3.26 -21.69 7.01
CA ASN A 109 3.89 -22.44 8.12
C ASN A 109 2.92 -22.65 9.30
N GLN A 110 2.15 -21.62 9.67
CA GLN A 110 1.14 -21.75 10.74
C GLN A 110 0.01 -22.71 10.35
N THR A 111 -0.41 -22.67 9.08
CA THR A 111 -1.42 -23.60 8.55
C THR A 111 -0.92 -25.05 8.60
N GLU A 112 0.34 -25.30 8.22
CA GLU A 112 0.97 -26.61 8.32
C GLU A 112 1.07 -27.11 9.77
N GLU A 113 1.44 -26.24 10.72
CA GLU A 113 1.46 -26.60 12.15
C GLU A 113 0.07 -27.00 12.67
N GLU A 114 -0.98 -26.31 12.24
CA GLU A 114 -2.35 -26.62 12.64
C GLU A 114 -2.84 -27.93 12.01
N ILE A 115 -2.48 -28.21 10.76
CA ILE A 115 -2.70 -29.51 10.11
C ILE A 115 -2.10 -30.63 10.97
N GLN A 116 -0.86 -30.48 11.44
CA GLN A 116 -0.21 -31.49 12.30
C GLN A 116 -0.95 -31.71 13.62
N LYS A 117 -1.50 -30.66 14.24
CA LYS A 117 -2.32 -30.82 15.46
C LYS A 117 -3.61 -31.58 15.18
N ILE A 118 -4.28 -31.29 14.07
CA ILE A 118 -5.51 -31.98 13.69
C ILE A 118 -5.24 -33.44 13.33
N ILE A 119 -4.14 -33.74 12.65
CA ILE A 119 -3.73 -35.12 12.39
C ILE A 119 -3.58 -35.91 13.70
N LYS A 120 -2.93 -35.33 14.73
CA LYS A 120 -2.85 -35.96 16.07
C LYS A 120 -4.20 -36.20 16.72
N ILE A 121 -5.17 -35.29 16.52
CA ILE A 121 -6.55 -35.51 16.99
C ILE A 121 -7.17 -36.71 16.26
N LEU A 122 -6.99 -36.79 14.94
CA LEU A 122 -7.53 -37.85 14.10
C LEU A 122 -6.86 -39.22 14.33
N GLU A 123 -5.60 -39.26 14.78
CA GLU A 123 -4.93 -40.48 15.22
C GLU A 123 -5.65 -41.13 16.41
N VAL A 124 -6.18 -40.31 17.33
CA VAL A 124 -6.93 -40.79 18.50
C VAL A 124 -8.41 -40.99 18.18
N ARG A 125 -8.99 -40.09 17.37
CA ARG A 125 -10.40 -40.08 17.00
C ARG A 125 -10.59 -39.98 15.49
N PRO A 126 -10.41 -41.08 14.75
CA PRO A 126 -10.54 -41.09 13.29
C PRO A 126 -11.99 -40.84 12.84
N ASP A 127 -12.96 -40.98 13.73
CA ASP A 127 -14.39 -40.76 13.52
C ASP A 127 -14.84 -39.30 13.73
N TYR A 128 -13.93 -38.41 14.11
CA TYR A 128 -14.28 -37.03 14.43
C TYR A 128 -14.48 -36.19 13.17
N ALA A 129 -15.71 -36.17 12.64
CA ALA A 129 -16.06 -35.50 11.40
C ALA A 129 -15.66 -34.01 11.36
N ALA A 130 -15.79 -33.28 12.47
CA ALA A 130 -15.40 -31.87 12.52
C ALA A 130 -13.89 -31.66 12.30
N ALA A 131 -13.03 -32.57 12.79
CA ALA A 131 -11.60 -32.51 12.54
C ALA A 131 -11.27 -32.75 11.06
N TRP A 132 -11.97 -33.66 10.38
CA TRP A 132 -11.84 -33.85 8.93
C TRP A 132 -12.31 -32.63 8.13
N ILE A 133 -13.36 -31.93 8.57
CA ILE A 133 -13.79 -30.66 7.96
C ILE A 133 -12.70 -29.61 8.10
N SER A 134 -12.17 -29.41 9.31
CA SER A 134 -11.09 -28.46 9.55
C SER A 134 -9.85 -28.78 8.72
N LEU A 135 -9.46 -30.06 8.65
CA LEU A 135 -8.34 -30.51 7.83
C LEU A 135 -8.56 -30.17 6.34
N GLY A 136 -9.77 -30.38 5.84
CA GLY A 136 -10.12 -30.01 4.46
C GLY A 136 -10.00 -28.52 4.20
N ILE A 137 -10.43 -27.66 5.14
CA ILE A 137 -10.30 -26.20 5.02
C ILE A 137 -8.83 -25.77 5.03
N LEU A 138 -8.01 -26.32 5.93
CA LEU A 138 -6.60 -25.97 6.02
C LEU A 138 -5.82 -26.39 4.76
N TYR A 139 -6.13 -27.57 4.19
CA TYR A 139 -5.52 -27.98 2.93
C TYR A 139 -5.90 -27.07 1.75
N GLU A 140 -7.12 -26.52 1.73
CA GLU A 140 -7.49 -25.50 0.73
C GLU A 140 -6.70 -24.20 0.90
N GLN A 141 -6.32 -23.83 2.12
CA GLN A 141 -5.54 -22.60 2.36
C GLN A 141 -4.11 -22.68 1.85
N ILE A 142 -3.55 -23.89 1.69
CA ILE A 142 -2.20 -24.13 1.15
C ILE A 142 -2.23 -24.74 -0.26
N ASP A 143 -3.37 -24.66 -0.96
CA ASP A 143 -3.57 -25.17 -2.32
C ASP A 143 -3.35 -26.69 -2.49
N GLU A 144 -3.45 -27.47 -1.41
CA GLU A 144 -3.38 -28.94 -1.41
C GLU A 144 -4.75 -29.57 -1.75
N VAL A 145 -5.23 -29.33 -2.97
CA VAL A 145 -6.60 -29.63 -3.43
C VAL A 145 -6.97 -31.11 -3.29
N ASP A 146 -6.06 -32.02 -3.59
CA ASP A 146 -6.33 -33.46 -3.51
C ASP A 146 -6.54 -33.91 -2.06
N LEU A 147 -5.72 -33.41 -1.14
CA LEU A 147 -5.84 -33.68 0.28
C LEU A 147 -7.10 -33.04 0.88
N ALA A 148 -7.43 -31.83 0.46
CA ALA A 148 -8.67 -31.16 0.83
C ALA A 148 -9.90 -31.97 0.43
N LYS A 149 -9.93 -32.46 -0.82
CA LYS A 149 -11.02 -33.29 -1.34
C LYS A 149 -11.16 -34.58 -0.53
N TYR A 150 -10.05 -35.27 -0.27
CA TYR A 150 -10.04 -36.48 0.54
C TYR A 150 -10.62 -36.25 1.94
N ALA A 151 -10.18 -35.18 2.62
CA ALA A 151 -10.66 -34.84 3.95
C ALA A 151 -12.17 -34.53 3.97
N LYS A 152 -12.67 -33.80 2.96
CA LYS A 152 -14.12 -33.51 2.80
C LYS A 152 -14.93 -34.77 2.54
N GLU A 153 -14.44 -35.71 1.74
CA GLU A 153 -15.10 -36.99 1.49
C GLU A 153 -15.17 -37.84 2.77
N LYS A 154 -14.09 -37.89 3.56
CA LYS A 154 -14.08 -38.55 4.87
C LYS A 154 -15.08 -37.94 5.83
N ALA A 155 -15.11 -36.61 5.97
CA ALA A 155 -16.09 -35.91 6.80
C ALA A 155 -17.53 -36.23 6.39
N LYS A 156 -17.83 -36.21 5.09
CA LYS A 156 -19.16 -36.52 4.55
C LYS A 156 -19.57 -37.95 4.87
N ALA A 157 -18.67 -38.92 4.72
CA ALA A 157 -18.96 -40.32 5.03
C ALA A 157 -19.30 -40.50 6.52
N LEU A 158 -18.58 -39.82 7.42
CA LEU A 158 -18.83 -39.90 8.86
C LEU A 158 -20.14 -39.23 9.28
N ASN A 159 -20.47 -38.07 8.72
CA ASN A 159 -21.74 -37.39 9.00
C ASN A 159 -22.96 -38.09 8.39
N SER A 160 -22.79 -38.79 7.27
CA SER A 160 -23.87 -39.58 6.65
C SER A 160 -24.17 -40.89 7.41
N ASN A 161 -23.31 -41.26 8.38
CA ASN A 161 -23.44 -42.45 9.20
C ASN A 161 -23.97 -42.16 10.62
N LEU A 162 -24.34 -40.91 10.91
CA LEU A 162 -25.05 -40.45 12.11
C LEU A 162 -26.55 -40.33 11.81
#